data_AF-A0A9D2TRB0-F1
#
_entry.id   AF-A0A9D2TRB0-F1
#
_cell.length_a   1.000
_cell.length_b   1.000
_cell.length_c   1.000
_cell.angle_alpha   90.00
_cell.angle_beta   90.00
_cell.angle_gamma   90.00
#
_symmetry.space_group_name_H-M   'P 1'
#
loop_
_entity.id
_entity.type
_entity.pdbx_description
1 polymer ?
#
loop_
_entity_poly.entity_id
_entity_poly.type
_entity_poly.pdbx_seq_one_letter_code
_entity_poly.pdbx_strand_id
1 'polypeptide(L)'
;MNIATKQFQILTDINLVWDFFVDIYERGNGGVPAPFFEYAIQSSWMDTTYQYLDRLWLDGDKVVGFVFNESPVTDVYFKIRPGYEFLAKEMVDYAMEYMPNFDNKQQFMLFNGQEILMEEAKKRGFRQIYDYEDRQFDFENKLDFVLPEGFHFVNPSDVEPIKLARCCW
;
A
#
# COMPACT_ATOMS: atom_id res chain seq x y z
N MET A 1 -24.00 -9.43 -12.76
CA MET A 1 -22.69 -9.32 -12.09
C MET A 1 -22.22 -10.72 -11.82
N ASN A 2 -21.13 -11.14 -12.46
CA ASN A 2 -20.56 -12.46 -12.29
C ASN A 2 -19.10 -12.26 -11.91
N ILE A 3 -18.83 -12.33 -10.60
CA ILE A 3 -17.50 -12.05 -10.08
C ILE A 3 -16.66 -13.32 -10.17
N ALA A 4 -15.57 -13.23 -10.92
CA ALA A 4 -14.54 -14.26 -10.99
C ALA A 4 -13.30 -13.81 -10.21
N THR A 5 -12.54 -14.77 -9.68
CA THR A 5 -11.27 -14.50 -9.00
C THR A 5 -10.10 -15.06 -9.80
N LYS A 6 -8.97 -14.35 -9.78
CA LYS A 6 -7.72 -14.78 -10.42
C LYS A 6 -6.54 -14.48 -9.50
N GLN A 7 -5.64 -15.43 -9.31
CA GLN A 7 -4.36 -15.14 -8.64
C GLN A 7 -3.49 -14.31 -9.56
N PHE A 8 -2.93 -13.24 -9.03
CA PHE A 8 -2.04 -12.34 -9.73
C PHE A 8 -0.81 -13.08 -10.25
N GLN A 9 -0.42 -12.76 -11.47
CA GLN A 9 0.81 -13.26 -12.09
C GLN A 9 1.67 -12.07 -12.50
N ILE A 10 2.83 -11.91 -11.84
CA ILE A 10 3.73 -10.78 -12.05
C ILE A 10 4.09 -10.56 -13.53
N LEU A 11 4.25 -11.61 -14.34
CA LEU A 11 4.66 -11.43 -15.74
C LEU A 11 3.53 -11.04 -16.69
N THR A 12 2.26 -11.23 -16.32
CA THR A 12 1.13 -11.03 -17.23
C THR A 12 0.14 -9.98 -16.75
N ASP A 13 0.10 -9.69 -15.45
CA ASP A 13 -0.99 -8.96 -14.83
C ASP A 13 -0.60 -7.58 -14.30
N ILE A 14 0.69 -7.19 -14.38
CA ILE A 14 1.17 -5.88 -13.90
C ILE A 14 0.37 -4.74 -14.55
N ASN A 15 0.22 -4.77 -15.87
CA ASN A 15 -0.52 -3.71 -16.57
C ASN A 15 -1.99 -3.69 -16.16
N LEU A 16 -2.57 -4.84 -15.88
CA LEU A 16 -3.96 -4.93 -15.42
C LEU A 16 -4.13 -4.28 -14.04
N VAL A 17 -3.18 -4.50 -13.11
CA VAL A 17 -3.17 -3.86 -11.79
C VAL A 17 -2.90 -2.36 -11.91
N TRP A 18 -1.94 -1.97 -12.75
CA TRP A 18 -1.61 -0.57 -13.02
C TRP A 18 -2.82 0.20 -13.54
N ASP A 19 -3.46 -0.29 -14.60
CA ASP A 19 -4.63 0.33 -15.21
C ASP A 19 -5.77 0.44 -14.21
N PHE A 20 -5.99 -0.60 -13.39
CA PHE A 20 -6.97 -0.56 -12.31
C PHE A 20 -6.66 0.55 -11.30
N PHE A 21 -5.44 0.62 -10.79
CA PHE A 21 -5.06 1.58 -9.76
C PHE A 21 -5.15 3.01 -10.27
N VAL A 22 -4.78 3.26 -11.54
CA VAL A 22 -4.90 4.57 -12.19
C VAL A 22 -6.36 4.95 -12.40
N ASP A 23 -7.18 4.03 -12.90
CA ASP A 23 -8.59 4.29 -13.22
C ASP A 23 -9.43 4.64 -11.99
N ILE A 24 -9.14 4.03 -10.83
CA ILE A 24 -9.84 4.33 -9.58
C ILE A 24 -9.05 5.26 -8.64
N TYR A 25 -7.99 5.90 -9.13
CA TYR A 25 -7.17 6.75 -8.29
C TYR A 25 -7.93 8.02 -7.88
N GLU A 26 -8.03 8.21 -6.57
CA GLU A 26 -8.46 9.46 -5.97
C GLU A 26 -7.46 9.86 -4.90
N ARG A 27 -7.04 11.13 -4.89
CA ARG A 27 -6.01 11.61 -3.98
C ARG A 27 -6.50 11.49 -2.53
N GLY A 28 -5.73 10.77 -1.70
CA GLY A 28 -6.03 10.61 -0.29
C GLY A 28 -7.24 9.71 0.00
N ASN A 29 -7.75 9.01 -1.00
CA ASN A 29 -8.94 8.18 -0.88
C ASN A 29 -8.74 6.83 -1.59
N GLY A 30 -9.25 5.74 -1.01
CA GLY A 30 -9.29 4.43 -1.66
C GLY A 30 -7.93 3.73 -1.81
N GLY A 31 -6.94 4.03 -0.98
CA GLY A 31 -5.67 3.28 -0.90
C GLY A 31 -4.50 3.83 -1.73
N VAL A 32 -3.44 3.04 -1.83
CA VAL A 32 -2.15 3.43 -2.46
C VAL A 32 -2.24 3.73 -3.97
N PRO A 33 -1.37 4.59 -4.54
CA PRO A 33 -1.35 4.88 -5.98
C PRO A 33 -0.67 3.75 -6.78
N ALA A 34 -0.86 3.72 -8.11
CA ALA A 34 -0.25 2.69 -8.98
C ALA A 34 1.28 2.54 -8.83
N PRO A 35 2.08 3.62 -8.73
CA PRO A 35 3.52 3.53 -8.52
C PRO A 35 3.93 2.82 -7.23
N PHE A 36 3.07 2.80 -6.20
CA PHE A 36 3.37 2.08 -4.96
C PHE A 36 3.53 0.58 -5.23
N PHE A 37 2.57 -0.01 -5.95
CA PHE A 37 2.60 -1.43 -6.25
C PHE A 37 3.67 -1.77 -7.30
N GLU A 38 3.83 -0.93 -8.32
CA GLU A 38 4.93 -1.07 -9.30
C GLU A 38 6.29 -1.12 -8.61
N TYR A 39 6.53 -0.20 -7.67
CA TYR A 39 7.76 -0.17 -6.91
C TYR A 39 7.90 -1.41 -6.02
N ALA A 40 6.84 -1.80 -5.31
CA ALA A 40 6.85 -2.97 -4.42
C ALA A 40 7.31 -4.23 -5.16
N ILE A 41 6.75 -4.52 -6.35
CA ILE A 41 7.07 -5.74 -7.10
C ILE A 41 8.47 -5.74 -7.74
N GLN A 42 9.11 -4.58 -7.87
CA GLN A 42 10.47 -4.43 -8.42
C GLN A 42 11.54 -4.28 -7.34
N SER A 43 11.13 -4.04 -6.10
CA SER A 43 12.07 -3.77 -5.00
C SER A 43 12.78 -5.02 -4.52
N SER A 44 14.07 -4.89 -4.20
CA SER A 44 14.89 -5.98 -3.64
C SER A 44 14.53 -6.37 -2.20
N TRP A 45 13.75 -5.55 -1.50
CA TRP A 45 13.27 -5.83 -0.15
C TRP A 45 11.89 -6.50 -0.11
N MET A 46 11.25 -6.67 -1.27
CA MET A 46 9.97 -7.35 -1.37
C MET A 46 10.20 -8.84 -1.59
N ASP A 47 9.56 -9.68 -0.79
CA ASP A 47 9.58 -11.12 -1.01
C ASP A 47 8.46 -11.51 -2.00
N THR A 48 8.84 -11.59 -3.28
CA THR A 48 7.92 -11.91 -4.37
C THR A 48 7.47 -13.36 -4.37
N THR A 49 8.03 -14.23 -3.52
CA THR A 49 7.64 -15.65 -3.46
C THR A 49 6.21 -15.84 -2.96
N TYR A 50 5.61 -14.83 -2.32
CA TYR A 50 4.24 -14.85 -1.81
C TYR A 50 3.20 -14.23 -2.76
N GLN A 51 3.61 -13.62 -3.87
CA GLN A 51 2.70 -12.93 -4.80
C GLN A 51 1.64 -13.84 -5.44
N TYR A 52 1.83 -15.16 -5.44
CA TYR A 52 0.79 -16.09 -5.90
C TYR A 52 -0.46 -16.08 -5.00
N LEU A 53 -0.38 -15.46 -3.82
CA LEU A 53 -1.49 -15.20 -2.90
C LEU A 53 -2.20 -13.88 -3.21
N ASP A 54 -1.57 -12.97 -3.95
CA ASP A 54 -2.25 -11.75 -4.41
C ASP A 54 -3.40 -12.15 -5.34
N ARG A 55 -4.58 -11.56 -5.10
CA ARG A 55 -5.82 -11.98 -5.77
C ARG A 55 -6.58 -10.81 -6.35
N LEU A 56 -6.98 -10.96 -7.60
CA LEU A 56 -7.86 -10.08 -8.34
C LEU A 56 -9.30 -10.58 -8.30
N TRP A 57 -10.24 -9.65 -8.19
CA TRP A 57 -11.67 -9.85 -8.42
C TRP A 57 -12.05 -9.14 -9.73
N LEU A 58 -12.76 -9.86 -10.59
CA LEU A 58 -13.06 -9.50 -11.97
C LEU A 58 -14.58 -9.56 -12.20
N ASP A 59 -15.18 -8.49 -12.71
CA ASP A 59 -16.54 -8.51 -13.27
C ASP A 59 -16.43 -8.50 -14.79
N GLY A 60 -16.45 -9.69 -15.39
CA GLY A 60 -15.99 -9.89 -16.77
C GLY A 60 -14.49 -9.64 -16.88
N ASP A 61 -14.08 -8.74 -17.78
CA ASP A 61 -12.66 -8.37 -17.97
C ASP A 61 -12.22 -7.20 -17.07
N LYS A 62 -13.15 -6.63 -16.30
CA LYS A 62 -12.90 -5.44 -15.48
C LYS A 62 -12.41 -5.84 -14.10
N VAL A 63 -11.23 -5.35 -13.69
CA VAL A 63 -10.80 -5.47 -12.30
C VAL A 63 -11.65 -4.57 -11.41
N VAL A 64 -12.19 -5.17 -10.36
CA VAL A 64 -13.08 -4.53 -9.39
C VAL A 64 -12.60 -4.68 -7.95
N GLY A 65 -11.66 -5.58 -7.69
CA GLY A 65 -11.02 -5.73 -6.40
C GLY A 65 -9.61 -6.32 -6.53
N PHE A 66 -8.74 -5.99 -5.60
CA PHE A 66 -7.40 -6.55 -5.48
C PHE A 66 -6.99 -6.61 -4.01
N VAL A 67 -6.47 -7.76 -3.59
CA VAL A 67 -5.84 -7.95 -2.27
C VAL A 67 -4.41 -8.40 -2.53
N PHE A 68 -3.45 -7.72 -1.91
CA PHE A 68 -2.03 -7.99 -2.11
C PHE A 68 -1.21 -7.74 -0.85
N ASN A 69 -0.02 -8.32 -0.76
CA ASN A 69 0.91 -8.01 0.32
C ASN A 69 2.06 -7.09 -0.12
N GLU A 70 2.70 -6.42 0.83
CA GLU A 70 3.96 -5.69 0.62
C GLU A 70 5.05 -6.21 1.58
N SER A 71 5.99 -5.38 2.04
CA SER A 71 7.12 -5.74 2.89
C SER A 71 6.95 -5.09 4.26
N PRO A 72 6.73 -5.87 5.34
CA PRO A 72 6.75 -7.33 5.38
C PRO A 72 5.53 -7.98 4.71
N VAL A 73 5.66 -9.25 4.29
CA VAL A 73 4.59 -10.00 3.61
C VAL A 73 3.31 -10.20 4.42
N THR A 74 3.34 -9.86 5.70
CA THR A 74 2.18 -9.84 6.60
C THR A 74 1.35 -8.58 6.49
N ASP A 75 1.85 -7.54 5.81
CA ASP A 75 1.14 -6.29 5.59
C ASP A 75 0.30 -6.43 4.32
N VAL A 76 -1.01 -6.52 4.51
CA VAL A 76 -2.00 -6.80 3.46
C VAL A 76 -2.75 -5.54 3.11
N TYR A 77 -2.76 -5.22 1.82
CA TYR A 77 -3.37 -4.06 1.22
C TYR A 77 -4.60 -4.47 0.41
N PHE A 78 -5.53 -3.52 0.29
CA PHE A 78 -6.79 -3.72 -0.40
C PHE A 78 -7.00 -2.59 -1.40
N LYS A 79 -7.59 -2.94 -2.54
CA LYS A 79 -8.15 -2.00 -3.51
C LYS A 79 -9.51 -2.50 -3.94
N ILE A 80 -10.52 -1.65 -3.83
CA ILE A 80 -11.89 -1.96 -4.21
C ILE A 80 -12.42 -0.84 -5.09
N ARG A 81 -13.04 -1.21 -6.20
CA ARG A 81 -13.63 -0.24 -7.11
C ARG A 81 -14.88 0.37 -6.47
N PRO A 82 -15.09 1.71 -6.56
CA PRO A 82 -16.34 2.32 -6.14
C PRO A 82 -17.56 1.66 -6.79
N GLY A 83 -18.57 1.34 -5.99
CA GLY A 83 -19.76 0.57 -6.39
C GLY A 83 -19.62 -0.95 -6.25
N TYR A 84 -18.46 -1.46 -5.85
CA TYR A 84 -18.20 -2.87 -5.60
C TYR A 84 -17.97 -3.20 -4.11
N GLU A 85 -18.38 -2.33 -3.20
CA GLU A 85 -18.14 -2.41 -1.75
C GLU A 85 -18.69 -3.69 -1.11
N PHE A 86 -19.69 -4.32 -1.72
CA PHE A 86 -20.23 -5.60 -1.29
C PHE A 86 -19.18 -6.73 -1.28
N LEU A 87 -18.06 -6.58 -2.00
CA LEU A 87 -16.92 -7.51 -1.99
C LEU A 87 -16.07 -7.42 -0.71
N ALA A 88 -16.20 -6.35 0.09
CA ALA A 88 -15.34 -6.13 1.25
C ALA A 88 -15.29 -7.32 2.22
N LYS A 89 -16.45 -7.94 2.49
CA LYS A 89 -16.55 -9.12 3.34
C LYS A 89 -15.67 -10.26 2.81
N GLU A 90 -15.82 -10.58 1.53
CA GLU A 90 -15.12 -11.68 0.87
C GLU A 90 -13.61 -11.41 0.77
N MET A 91 -13.22 -10.18 0.44
CA MET A 91 -11.81 -9.78 0.36
C MET A 91 -11.12 -9.88 1.71
N VAL A 92 -11.79 -9.46 2.79
CA VAL A 92 -11.27 -9.58 4.17
C VAL A 92 -11.19 -11.05 4.60
N ASP A 93 -12.22 -11.85 4.30
CA ASP A 93 -12.19 -13.30 4.58
C ASP A 93 -11.02 -13.98 3.86
N TYR A 94 -10.80 -13.63 2.59
CA TYR A 94 -9.67 -14.12 1.81
C TYR A 94 -8.32 -13.76 2.44
N ALA A 95 -8.15 -12.49 2.82
CA ALA A 95 -6.92 -12.03 3.46
C ALA A 95 -6.61 -12.82 4.74
N MET A 96 -7.61 -13.01 5.60
CA MET A 96 -7.42 -13.76 6.84
C MET A 96 -7.07 -15.24 6.63
N GLU A 97 -7.68 -15.87 5.62
CA GLU A 97 -7.51 -17.30 5.40
C GLU A 97 -6.22 -17.63 4.64
N TYR A 98 -5.84 -16.80 3.68
CA TYR A 98 -4.79 -17.14 2.71
C TYR A 98 -3.55 -16.26 2.76
N MET A 99 -3.65 -15.00 3.20
CA MET A 99 -2.48 -14.12 3.23
C MET A 99 -1.57 -14.46 4.42
N PRO A 100 -0.25 -14.17 4.32
CA PRO A 100 0.69 -14.51 5.38
C PRO A 100 0.31 -13.93 6.74
N ASN A 101 0.42 -14.76 7.77
CA ASN A 101 0.17 -14.40 9.16
C ASN A 101 1.23 -15.02 10.10
N PHE A 102 2.50 -14.76 9.78
CA PHE A 102 3.61 -15.25 10.59
C PHE A 102 3.59 -14.61 11.98
N ASP A 103 3.74 -15.43 13.02
CA ASP A 103 3.71 -15.00 14.43
C ASP A 103 2.46 -14.18 14.84
N ASN A 104 1.32 -14.37 14.17
CA ASN A 104 0.12 -13.55 14.36
C ASN A 104 0.33 -12.05 14.07
N LYS A 105 1.20 -11.73 13.09
CA LYS A 105 1.56 -10.35 12.72
C LYS A 105 0.85 -9.84 11.46
N GLN A 106 -0.16 -10.53 10.95
CA GLN A 106 -0.93 -10.01 9.82
C GLN A 106 -1.55 -8.65 10.15
N GLN A 107 -1.33 -7.67 9.28
CA GLN A 107 -1.86 -6.32 9.40
C GLN A 107 -2.60 -5.93 8.14
N PHE A 108 -3.72 -5.21 8.31
CA PHE A 108 -4.47 -4.66 7.20
C PHE A 108 -4.13 -3.18 7.05
N MET A 109 -3.52 -2.86 5.92
CA MET A 109 -3.12 -1.51 5.54
C MET A 109 -4.31 -0.84 4.85
N LEU A 110 -5.13 -0.16 5.66
CA LEU A 110 -6.37 0.47 5.25
C LEU A 110 -6.24 1.99 5.26
N PHE A 111 -6.88 2.62 4.27
CA PHE A 111 -6.78 4.06 4.01
C PHE A 111 -8.16 4.71 4.08
N ASN A 112 -8.21 6.04 4.19
CA ASN A 112 -9.45 6.79 4.02
C ASN A 112 -10.18 6.35 2.73
N GLY A 113 -11.51 6.26 2.76
CA GLY A 113 -12.32 5.73 1.66
C GLY A 113 -12.48 4.22 1.64
N GLN A 114 -11.92 3.53 2.63
CA GLN A 114 -12.03 2.08 2.80
C GLN A 114 -12.80 1.72 4.07
N GLU A 115 -13.75 2.56 4.48
CA GLU A 115 -14.49 2.43 5.74
C GLU A 115 -15.20 1.08 5.83
N ILE A 116 -15.75 0.59 4.72
CA ILE A 116 -16.41 -0.73 4.66
C ILE A 116 -15.42 -1.87 4.95
N LEU A 117 -14.17 -1.79 4.47
CA LEU A 117 -13.12 -2.77 4.77
C LEU A 117 -12.70 -2.65 6.24
N MET A 118 -12.62 -1.43 6.78
CA MET A 118 -12.31 -1.19 8.20
C MET A 118 -13.40 -1.78 9.11
N GLU A 119 -14.68 -1.62 8.75
CA GLU A 119 -15.80 -2.22 9.48
C GLU A 119 -15.76 -3.75 9.44
N GLU A 120 -15.51 -4.33 8.27
CA GLU A 120 -15.40 -5.79 8.12
C GLU A 120 -14.21 -6.36 8.90
N ALA A 121 -13.07 -5.66 8.92
CA ALA A 121 -11.92 -6.03 9.75
C ALA A 121 -12.26 -5.97 11.25
N LYS A 122 -12.91 -4.89 11.71
CA LYS A 122 -13.35 -4.73 13.11
C LYS A 122 -14.30 -5.84 13.55
N LYS A 123 -15.25 -6.24 12.71
CA LYS A 123 -16.18 -7.36 12.99
C LYS A 123 -15.45 -8.68 13.21
N ARG A 124 -14.24 -8.84 12.68
CA ARG A 124 -13.37 -10.02 12.82
C ARG A 124 -12.32 -9.90 13.93
N GLY A 125 -12.41 -8.84 14.73
CA GLY A 125 -11.54 -8.65 15.89
C GLY A 125 -10.24 -7.92 15.61
N PHE A 126 -10.03 -7.41 14.39
CA PHE A 126 -8.93 -6.48 14.14
C PHE A 126 -9.15 -5.18 14.92
N ARG A 127 -8.05 -4.62 15.41
CA ARG A 127 -8.01 -3.32 16.06
C ARG A 127 -6.95 -2.46 15.39
N GLN A 128 -7.22 -1.17 15.32
CA GLN A 128 -6.21 -0.20 14.89
C GLN A 128 -5.08 -0.17 15.93
N ILE A 129 -3.84 -0.31 15.47
CA ILE A 129 -2.64 -0.31 16.31
C ILE A 129 -1.74 0.91 16.07
N TYR A 130 -1.83 1.55 14.90
CA TYR A 130 -1.20 2.81 14.57
C TYR A 130 -1.99 3.51 13.45
N ASP A 131 -1.65 4.77 13.19
CA ASP A 131 -2.04 5.54 12.02
C ASP A 131 -0.81 6.27 11.44
N TYR A 132 -0.94 6.70 10.19
CA TYR A 132 0.03 7.56 9.53
C TYR A 132 -0.68 8.81 9.03
N GLU A 133 -0.06 9.96 9.27
CA GLU A 133 -0.49 11.21 8.68
C GLU A 133 0.43 11.55 7.51
N ASP A 134 -0.11 11.56 6.29
CA ASP A 134 0.56 12.17 5.15
C ASP A 134 0.28 13.68 5.14
N ARG A 135 1.34 14.48 5.11
CA ARG A 135 1.26 15.95 5.12
C ARG A 135 1.95 16.48 3.89
N GLN A 136 1.30 17.44 3.24
CA GLN A 136 1.76 17.98 1.97
C GLN A 136 1.99 19.48 2.12
N PHE A 137 3.11 19.94 1.56
CA PHE A 137 3.49 21.34 1.52
C PHE A 137 3.44 21.82 0.08
N ASP A 138 2.67 22.87 -0.18
CA ASP A 138 2.59 23.48 -1.49
C ASP A 138 3.78 24.43 -1.69
N PHE A 139 4.63 24.12 -2.67
CA PHE A 139 5.84 24.89 -2.99
C PHE A 139 5.58 26.26 -3.61
N GLU A 140 4.33 26.63 -3.91
CA GLU A 140 3.97 28.05 -4.09
C GLU A 140 4.21 28.86 -2.81
N ASN A 141 4.18 28.20 -1.65
CA ASN A 141 4.56 28.78 -0.37
C ASN A 141 6.06 28.65 -0.11
N LYS A 142 6.57 29.48 0.81
CA LYS A 142 7.99 29.50 1.17
C LYS A 142 8.21 28.91 2.57
N LEU A 143 9.24 28.06 2.69
CA LEU A 143 9.86 27.73 3.96
C LEU A 143 11.05 28.68 4.17
N ASP A 144 10.94 29.60 5.14
CA ASP A 144 11.94 30.62 5.45
C ASP A 144 12.57 30.44 6.83
N PHE A 145 12.67 29.19 7.27
CA PHE A 145 13.31 28.85 8.54
C PHE A 145 14.79 29.25 8.56
N VAL A 146 15.15 30.15 9.48
CA VAL A 146 16.54 30.56 9.71
C VAL A 146 17.22 29.51 10.57
N LEU A 147 18.30 28.92 10.06
CA LEU A 147 19.09 27.94 10.81
C LEU A 147 19.69 28.58 12.08
N PRO A 148 19.74 27.85 13.21
CA PRO A 148 20.44 28.32 14.40
C PRO A 148 21.92 28.60 14.14
N GLU A 149 22.52 29.47 14.94
CA GLU A 149 23.94 29.78 14.86
C GLU A 149 24.80 28.51 14.93
N GLY A 150 25.80 28.41 14.05
CA GLY A 150 26.69 27.25 13.94
C GLY A 150 26.20 26.14 13.00
N PHE A 151 24.97 26.20 12.49
CA PHE A 151 24.42 25.23 11.54
C PHE A 151 24.42 25.77 10.10
N HIS A 152 24.67 24.88 9.14
CA HIS A 152 24.61 25.17 7.71
C HIS A 152 24.24 23.92 6.92
N PHE A 153 23.68 24.11 5.73
CA PHE A 153 23.44 23.02 4.79
C PHE A 153 24.75 22.63 4.07
N VAL A 154 24.95 21.34 3.87
CA VAL A 154 26.08 20.78 3.12
C VAL A 154 25.51 20.02 1.94
N ASN A 155 26.11 20.17 0.75
CA ASN A 155 25.72 19.38 -0.41
C ASN A 155 26.00 17.89 -0.11
N PRO A 156 25.09 16.95 -0.41
CA PRO A 156 25.32 15.53 -0.19
C PRO A 156 26.64 15.00 -0.79
N SER A 157 27.12 15.58 -1.90
CA SER A 157 28.40 15.21 -2.53
C SER A 157 29.64 15.66 -1.76
N ASP A 158 29.51 16.64 -0.86
CA ASP A 158 30.61 17.24 -0.10
C ASP A 158 30.67 16.76 1.36
N VAL A 159 29.73 15.90 1.76
CA VAL A 159 29.64 15.39 3.13
C VAL A 159 30.83 14.49 3.46
N GLU A 160 31.42 14.68 4.63
CA GLU A 160 32.48 13.80 5.14
C GLU A 160 31.88 12.45 5.57
N PRO A 161 32.23 11.32 4.91
CA PRO A 161 31.55 10.05 5.13
C PRO A 161 31.61 9.54 6.58
N ILE A 162 32.73 9.79 7.28
CA ILE A 162 32.92 9.39 8.68
C ILE A 162 31.96 10.16 9.60
N LYS A 163 31.73 11.45 9.34
CA LYS A 163 30.77 12.25 10.12
C LYS A 163 29.34 11.78 9.86
N LEU A 164 28.99 11.53 8.60
CA LEU A 164 27.68 11.00 8.24
C LEU A 164 27.40 9.66 8.93
N ALA A 165 28.37 8.74 8.91
CA ALA A 165 28.23 7.43 9.52
C ALA A 165 27.93 7.53 11.03
N ARG A 166 28.59 8.44 11.76
CA ARG A 166 28.37 8.66 13.20
C ARG A 166 27.00 9.25 13.54
N CYS A 167 26.31 9.87 12.58
CA CYS A 167 25.02 10.51 12.79
C CYS A 167 23.84 9.64 12.35
N CYS A 168 24.04 8.76 11.36
CA CYS A 168 22.98 7.95 10.77
C CYS A 168 22.94 6.49 11.26
N TRP A 169 23.97 6.03 11.98
CA TRP A 169 24.14 4.67 12.49
C TRP A 169 24.76 4.68 13.88
#